data_AF-R5S421-F1
#
_entry.id   AF-R5S421-F1
#
_cell.length_a   1.000
_cell.length_b   1.000
_cell.length_c   1.000
_cell.angle_alpha   90.00
_cell.angle_beta   90.00
_cell.angle_gamma   90.00
#
_symmetry.space_group_name_H-M   'P 1'
#
loop_
_entity.id
_entity.type
_entity.pdbx_description
1 polymer ?
#
loop_
_entity_poly.entity_id
_entity_poly.type
_entity_poly.pdbx_seq_one_letter_code
_entity_poly.pdbx_strand_id
1 'polypeptide(L)'
;MGTFAEYIGTMDIPENRRAEYAQWMLRLLHAGGMMSVDEVGLFGHRIRLLYPPEFDETGRAWGCYNYFEDDFWESWGLNADKGVFSSNKIGGGAFCTAVLAGYVLTALYSQSYGIVTVDGSYVRERRLIGWINGVLGTQYTNQRATQLWEIEKLLHKDGCSEYNKDLTGLIHDVPTACADLEQVESYIAARFFEEFYADMSAEEEDAAVYRKEDAIGVRNCFTHLKRTLSALHEHGGTLEEAKKYLLMPMDERSTMIDEQGGNTLAFSYCLVSPALAVAMTAREFGVDFWALWDELGADIPRVERFPPPQPCPPVEPVSTQELFGVASDDMAYYWRSDDGMQFSDEMVAWMQSLRAELDGITDTIPPDKFLQTMVEAIASAGSYAFRDMFYGFIARQAEPRIQAAVLLLERLAERGEPNIRRYLAILGNPALREKVFGF
;
A
#
# COMPACT_ATOMS: atom_id res chain seq x y z
N MET A 1 12.85 -9.03 -17.37
CA MET A 1 12.87 -8.64 -15.95
C MET A 1 11.44 -8.26 -15.56
N GLY A 2 10.94 -8.66 -14.40
CA GLY A 2 9.57 -8.36 -13.96
C GLY A 2 9.57 -7.42 -12.77
N THR A 3 8.45 -6.72 -12.56
CA THR A 3 8.23 -5.81 -11.42
C THR A 3 7.42 -6.53 -10.35
N PHE A 4 7.89 -6.49 -9.12
CA PHE A 4 7.31 -7.18 -7.97
C PHE A 4 7.01 -6.18 -6.85
N ALA A 5 5.85 -6.35 -6.19
CA ALA A 5 5.59 -5.71 -4.91
C ALA A 5 5.85 -6.70 -3.79
N GLU A 6 6.49 -6.21 -2.73
CA GLU A 6 6.82 -6.99 -1.56
C GLU A 6 6.31 -6.29 -0.31
N TYR A 7 5.86 -7.10 0.65
CA TYR A 7 5.54 -6.64 1.99
C TYR A 7 6.68 -7.06 2.91
N ILE A 8 7.38 -6.09 3.47
CA ILE A 8 8.51 -6.32 4.39
C ILE A 8 8.00 -6.15 5.82
N GLY A 9 8.18 -7.18 6.63
CA GLY A 9 7.66 -7.26 7.99
C GLY A 9 6.72 -8.46 8.18
N THR A 10 6.02 -8.52 9.32
CA THR A 10 5.11 -9.64 9.62
C THR A 10 3.68 -9.26 9.28
N MET A 11 3.01 -10.07 8.47
CA MET A 11 1.56 -9.97 8.25
C MET A 11 0.79 -10.65 9.40
N ASP A 12 0.58 -9.93 10.49
CA ASP A 12 -0.05 -10.42 11.72
C ASP A 12 -1.42 -9.78 11.95
N ILE A 13 -2.33 -9.96 10.99
CA ILE A 13 -3.71 -9.48 11.13
C ILE A 13 -4.39 -10.15 12.34
N PRO A 14 -4.90 -9.36 13.32
CA PRO A 14 -5.58 -9.90 14.50
C PRO A 14 -6.74 -10.80 14.13
N GLU A 15 -6.85 -11.98 14.75
CA GLU A 15 -7.88 -12.98 14.43
C GLU A 15 -9.30 -12.40 14.47
N ASN A 16 -9.60 -11.57 15.46
CA ASN A 16 -10.89 -10.92 15.64
C ASN A 16 -11.20 -9.85 14.56
N ARG A 17 -10.22 -9.44 13.76
CA ARG A 17 -10.36 -8.44 12.68
C ARG A 17 -10.22 -9.04 11.27
N ARG A 18 -9.82 -10.32 11.14
CA ARG A 18 -9.59 -10.95 9.83
C ARG A 18 -10.80 -10.92 8.91
N ALA A 19 -11.99 -11.17 9.43
CA ALA A 19 -13.22 -11.14 8.63
C ALA A 19 -13.51 -9.74 8.05
N GLU A 20 -13.33 -8.68 8.86
CA GLU A 20 -13.48 -7.30 8.41
C GLU A 20 -12.43 -6.93 7.37
N TYR A 21 -11.15 -7.22 7.66
CA TYR A 21 -10.03 -7.03 6.75
C TYR A 21 -10.28 -7.70 5.39
N ALA A 22 -10.71 -8.97 5.40
CA ALA A 22 -10.94 -9.75 4.21
C ALA A 22 -12.08 -9.15 3.35
N GLN A 23 -13.17 -8.71 3.98
CA GLN A 23 -14.26 -8.03 3.28
C GLN A 23 -13.83 -6.68 2.70
N TRP A 24 -13.04 -5.90 3.45
CA TRP A 24 -12.54 -4.61 3.00
C TRP A 24 -11.55 -4.77 1.86
N MET A 25 -10.71 -5.81 1.90
CA MET A 25 -9.80 -6.15 0.82
C MET A 25 -10.56 -6.48 -0.47
N LEU A 26 -11.61 -7.32 -0.43
CA LEU A 26 -12.42 -7.60 -1.62
C LEU A 26 -13.05 -6.34 -2.20
N ARG A 27 -13.59 -5.45 -1.34
CA ARG A 27 -14.15 -4.17 -1.78
C ARG A 27 -13.10 -3.28 -2.45
N LEU A 28 -11.91 -3.21 -1.85
CA LEU A 28 -10.81 -2.41 -2.36
C LEU A 28 -10.32 -2.95 -3.71
N LEU A 29 -10.06 -4.26 -3.80
CA LEU A 29 -9.65 -4.92 -5.05
C LEU A 29 -10.69 -4.70 -6.15
N HIS A 30 -11.97 -4.90 -5.84
CA HIS A 30 -13.04 -4.66 -6.79
C HIS A 30 -13.08 -3.20 -7.25
N ALA A 31 -13.00 -2.23 -6.33
CA ALA A 31 -12.96 -0.81 -6.67
C ALA A 31 -11.73 -0.41 -7.50
N GLY A 32 -10.62 -1.15 -7.36
CA GLY A 32 -9.39 -1.00 -8.14
C GLY A 32 -9.39 -1.68 -9.50
N GLY A 33 -10.55 -2.17 -9.97
CA GLY A 33 -10.66 -2.82 -11.27
C GLY A 33 -10.35 -4.32 -11.26
N MET A 34 -9.98 -4.90 -10.12
CA MET A 34 -9.57 -6.32 -10.08
C MET A 34 -10.77 -7.24 -10.30
N MET A 35 -10.59 -8.25 -11.14
CA MET A 35 -11.57 -9.29 -11.40
C MET A 35 -10.98 -10.69 -11.23
N SER A 36 -11.83 -11.58 -10.73
CA SER A 36 -11.64 -13.02 -10.78
C SER A 36 -12.13 -13.54 -12.14
N VAL A 37 -11.61 -14.70 -12.55
CA VAL A 37 -11.83 -15.23 -13.90
C VAL A 37 -12.10 -16.73 -13.86
N ASP A 38 -13.20 -17.14 -14.48
CA ASP A 38 -13.49 -18.55 -14.78
C ASP A 38 -13.28 -18.79 -16.28
N GLU A 39 -12.63 -19.89 -16.64
CA GLU A 39 -12.51 -20.29 -18.05
C GLU A 39 -13.54 -21.35 -18.40
N VAL A 40 -14.29 -21.11 -19.49
CA VAL A 40 -15.33 -22.01 -19.97
C VAL A 40 -15.07 -22.38 -21.43
N GLY A 41 -15.09 -23.68 -21.73
CA GLY A 41 -14.99 -24.22 -23.09
C GLY A 41 -16.35 -24.65 -23.63
N LEU A 42 -16.91 -23.94 -24.62
CA LEU A 42 -18.21 -24.24 -25.23
C LEU A 42 -18.15 -24.06 -26.74
N PHE A 43 -18.78 -24.98 -27.49
CA PHE A 43 -18.87 -24.97 -28.96
C PHE A 43 -17.53 -24.74 -29.69
N GLY A 44 -16.42 -25.25 -29.15
CA GLY A 44 -15.09 -25.07 -29.75
C GLY A 44 -14.42 -23.73 -29.43
N HIS A 45 -15.07 -22.86 -28.65
CA HIS A 45 -14.51 -21.61 -28.16
C HIS A 45 -14.12 -21.72 -26.69
N ARG A 46 -13.06 -21.00 -26.31
CA ARG A 46 -12.69 -20.75 -24.92
C ARG A 46 -13.05 -19.31 -24.60
N ILE A 47 -13.96 -19.12 -23.66
CA ILE A 47 -14.38 -17.80 -23.18
C ILE A 47 -14.01 -17.63 -21.71
N ARG A 48 -13.71 -16.41 -21.33
CA ARG A 48 -13.37 -16.02 -19.96
C ARG A 48 -14.54 -15.29 -19.32
N LEU A 49 -14.99 -15.76 -18.17
CA LEU A 49 -16.07 -15.13 -17.42
C LEU A 49 -15.46 -14.30 -16.29
N LEU A 50 -15.60 -12.99 -16.39
CA LEU A 50 -15.12 -12.03 -15.41
C LEU A 50 -16.16 -11.84 -14.30
N TYR A 51 -15.73 -11.82 -13.04
CA TYR A 51 -16.60 -11.53 -11.91
C TYR A 51 -15.87 -10.76 -10.81
N PRO A 52 -16.62 -10.04 -9.96
CA PRO A 52 -16.05 -9.38 -8.79
C PRO A 52 -15.24 -10.35 -7.93
N PRO A 53 -14.16 -9.87 -7.28
CA PRO A 53 -13.46 -10.62 -6.24
C PRO A 53 -14.43 -11.17 -5.19
N GLU A 54 -14.49 -12.49 -5.05
CA GLU A 54 -15.32 -13.19 -4.06
C GLU A 54 -14.56 -14.39 -3.49
N PHE A 55 -14.96 -14.83 -2.29
CA PHE A 55 -14.37 -16.01 -1.67
C PHE A 55 -14.96 -17.29 -2.24
N ASP A 56 -14.09 -18.25 -2.52
CA ASP A 56 -14.46 -19.64 -2.75
C ASP A 56 -14.89 -20.34 -1.44
N GLU A 57 -15.30 -21.60 -1.56
CA GLU A 57 -15.72 -22.44 -0.43
C GLU A 57 -14.61 -22.66 0.62
N THR A 58 -13.35 -22.37 0.27
CA THR A 58 -12.18 -22.48 1.15
C THR A 58 -11.76 -21.16 1.79
N GLY A 59 -12.55 -20.09 1.61
CA GLY A 59 -12.24 -18.76 2.14
C GLY A 59 -11.09 -18.06 1.41
N ARG A 60 -10.85 -18.41 0.14
CA ARG A 60 -9.82 -17.80 -0.70
C ARG A 60 -10.42 -17.05 -1.86
N ALA A 61 -9.80 -15.93 -2.23
CA ALA A 61 -10.11 -15.18 -3.43
C ALA A 61 -8.84 -14.99 -4.24
N TRP A 62 -8.94 -15.04 -5.56
CA TRP A 62 -7.84 -14.74 -6.46
C TRP A 62 -8.33 -14.06 -7.72
N GLY A 63 -7.42 -13.45 -8.47
CA GLY A 63 -7.74 -12.88 -9.77
C GLY A 63 -6.49 -12.55 -10.55
N CYS A 64 -6.67 -12.38 -11.85
CA CYS A 64 -5.59 -12.16 -12.80
C CYS A 64 -5.95 -11.10 -13.85
N TYR A 65 -7.10 -10.44 -13.74
CA TYR A 65 -7.56 -9.47 -14.71
C TYR A 65 -7.77 -8.11 -14.05
N ASN A 66 -7.31 -7.04 -14.70
CA ASN A 66 -7.67 -5.68 -14.32
C ASN A 66 -8.58 -5.06 -15.37
N TYR A 67 -9.80 -4.74 -14.96
CA TYR A 67 -10.78 -4.11 -15.79
C TYR A 67 -10.25 -2.80 -16.37
N PHE A 68 -9.65 -1.89 -15.59
CA PHE A 68 -9.23 -0.59 -16.12
C PHE A 68 -8.22 -0.70 -17.26
N GLU A 69 -7.37 -1.73 -17.27
CA GLU A 69 -6.36 -1.95 -18.29
C GLU A 69 -6.80 -2.82 -19.47
N ASP A 70 -7.94 -3.50 -19.38
CA ASP A 70 -8.36 -4.54 -20.33
C ASP A 70 -7.40 -5.74 -20.43
N ASP A 71 -6.62 -6.01 -19.38
CA ASP A 71 -5.48 -6.93 -19.52
C ASP A 71 -5.37 -7.96 -18.40
N PHE A 72 -4.74 -9.07 -18.77
CA PHE A 72 -4.40 -10.18 -17.90
C PHE A 72 -2.98 -10.02 -17.38
N TRP A 73 -2.86 -10.11 -16.07
CA TRP A 73 -1.60 -10.14 -15.34
C TRP A 73 -1.37 -11.55 -14.81
N GLU A 74 -0.38 -11.70 -13.91
CA GLU A 74 -0.17 -12.97 -13.24
C GLU A 74 -1.31 -13.24 -12.25
N SER A 75 -1.11 -13.11 -10.94
CA SER A 75 -2.22 -13.29 -10.02
C SER A 75 -2.00 -12.58 -8.71
N TRP A 76 -3.10 -12.12 -8.12
CA TRP A 76 -3.19 -11.81 -6.70
C TRP A 76 -4.00 -12.90 -5.99
N GLY A 77 -3.79 -13.04 -4.68
CA GLY A 77 -4.47 -14.01 -3.84
C GLY A 77 -4.70 -13.48 -2.43
N LEU A 78 -5.88 -13.74 -1.89
CA LEU A 78 -6.31 -13.39 -0.54
C LEU A 78 -6.77 -14.67 0.18
N ASN A 79 -6.29 -14.87 1.40
CA ASN A 79 -6.73 -15.93 2.29
C ASN A 79 -7.37 -15.31 3.54
N ALA A 80 -8.70 -15.43 3.68
CA ALA A 80 -9.46 -14.81 4.76
C ALA A 80 -9.07 -15.38 6.14
N ASP A 81 -8.94 -16.71 6.23
CA ASP A 81 -8.64 -17.41 7.49
C ASP A 81 -7.28 -17.02 8.07
N LYS A 82 -6.29 -16.87 7.19
CA LYS A 82 -4.91 -16.51 7.58
C LYS A 82 -4.70 -15.00 7.64
N GLY A 83 -5.57 -14.19 7.03
CA GLY A 83 -5.35 -12.74 6.89
C GLY A 83 -4.16 -12.41 6.01
N VAL A 84 -3.90 -13.21 4.98
CA VAL A 84 -2.73 -13.05 4.10
C VAL A 84 -3.18 -12.60 2.72
N PHE A 85 -2.60 -11.50 2.24
CA PHE A 85 -2.69 -11.02 0.87
C PHE A 85 -1.35 -11.20 0.17
N SER A 86 -1.37 -11.57 -1.10
CA SER A 86 -0.17 -11.86 -1.89
C SER A 86 -0.40 -11.56 -3.37
N SER A 87 0.68 -11.34 -4.09
CA SER A 87 0.70 -11.15 -5.54
C SER A 87 1.94 -11.78 -6.15
N ASN A 88 1.84 -12.20 -7.41
CA ASN A 88 3.01 -12.48 -8.23
C ASN A 88 3.46 -11.20 -8.95
N LYS A 89 4.05 -11.29 -10.15
CA LYS A 89 4.50 -10.12 -10.90
C LYS A 89 3.33 -9.18 -11.17
N ILE A 90 3.53 -7.89 -10.88
CA ILE A 90 2.47 -6.88 -10.93
C ILE A 90 2.57 -5.93 -12.11
N GLY A 91 3.74 -5.88 -12.78
CA GLY A 91 3.97 -4.92 -13.86
C GLY A 91 3.79 -3.45 -13.42
N GLY A 92 3.10 -2.66 -14.24
CA GLY A 92 2.77 -1.26 -13.96
C GLY A 92 1.26 -1.01 -14.06
N GLY A 93 0.83 0.24 -13.91
CA GLY A 93 -0.57 0.63 -14.14
C GLY A 93 -1.51 0.43 -12.95
N ALA A 94 -2.80 0.25 -13.26
CA ALA A 94 -3.89 -0.02 -12.33
C ALA A 94 -3.76 -1.36 -11.60
N PHE A 95 -3.33 -2.45 -12.24
CA PHE A 95 -3.15 -3.73 -11.55
C PHE A 95 -2.11 -3.57 -10.43
N CYS A 96 -0.94 -3.00 -10.75
CA CYS A 96 0.09 -2.65 -9.79
C CYS A 96 -0.47 -1.75 -8.67
N THR A 97 -1.15 -0.66 -9.03
CA THR A 97 -1.70 0.31 -8.06
C THR A 97 -2.68 -0.33 -7.07
N ALA A 98 -3.58 -1.19 -7.54
CA ALA A 98 -4.54 -1.87 -6.67
C ALA A 98 -3.89 -2.95 -5.78
N VAL A 99 -2.85 -3.65 -6.26
CA VAL A 99 -2.04 -4.54 -5.40
C VAL A 99 -1.33 -3.75 -4.30
N LEU A 100 -0.71 -2.61 -4.64
CA LEU A 100 -0.04 -1.76 -3.66
C LEU A 100 -1.02 -1.26 -2.59
N ALA A 101 -2.21 -0.82 -2.99
CA ALA A 101 -3.25 -0.44 -2.05
C ALA A 101 -3.67 -1.61 -1.14
N GLY A 102 -3.73 -2.84 -1.66
CA GLY A 102 -3.97 -4.04 -0.86
C GLY A 102 -2.88 -4.31 0.18
N TYR A 103 -1.60 -4.18 -0.18
CA TYR A 103 -0.51 -4.29 0.79
C TYR A 103 -0.51 -3.15 1.82
N VAL A 104 -0.83 -1.91 1.42
CA VAL A 104 -0.99 -0.79 2.36
C VAL A 104 -2.15 -1.03 3.32
N LEU A 105 -3.29 -1.51 2.85
CA LEU A 105 -4.40 -1.91 3.72
C LEU A 105 -3.97 -3.00 4.71
N THR A 106 -3.16 -3.95 4.25
CA THR A 106 -2.58 -5.00 5.11
C THR A 106 -1.69 -4.37 6.20
N ALA A 107 -0.81 -3.43 5.84
CA ALA A 107 0.03 -2.71 6.79
C ALA A 107 -0.75 -1.86 7.81
N LEU A 108 -1.92 -1.34 7.43
CA LEU A 108 -2.84 -0.61 8.32
C LEU A 108 -3.60 -1.52 9.30
N TYR A 109 -3.71 -2.82 8.98
CA TYR A 109 -4.42 -3.81 9.79
C TYR A 109 -3.52 -4.69 10.66
N SER A 110 -2.26 -4.88 10.27
CA SER A 110 -1.24 -5.62 11.03
C SER A 110 -1.02 -5.02 12.42
N GLN A 111 -0.68 -5.88 13.39
CA GLN A 111 -0.23 -5.45 14.71
C GLN A 111 1.22 -4.94 14.66
N SER A 112 2.06 -5.66 13.92
CA SER A 112 3.43 -5.28 13.66
C SER A 112 3.51 -4.22 12.58
N TYR A 113 4.51 -3.35 12.69
CA TYR A 113 4.84 -2.42 11.63
C TYR A 113 5.46 -3.20 10.45
N GLY A 114 4.88 -3.06 9.26
CA GLY A 114 5.45 -3.57 8.00
C GLY A 114 5.37 -2.50 6.92
N ILE A 115 6.17 -2.60 5.87
CA ILE A 115 6.24 -1.63 4.77
C ILE A 115 5.99 -2.30 3.43
N VAL A 116 5.69 -1.50 2.41
CA VAL A 116 5.48 -1.98 1.04
C VAL A 116 6.60 -1.44 0.15
N THR A 117 7.19 -2.31 -0.67
CA THR A 117 8.22 -1.96 -1.65
C THR A 117 7.82 -2.43 -3.05
N VAL A 118 8.40 -1.79 -4.08
CA VAL A 118 8.38 -2.24 -5.47
C VAL A 118 9.82 -2.35 -5.94
N ASP A 119 10.24 -3.57 -6.31
CA ASP A 119 11.63 -3.88 -6.67
C ASP A 119 12.64 -3.26 -5.68
N GLY A 120 12.36 -3.42 -4.37
CA GLY A 120 13.15 -2.88 -3.26
C GLY A 120 12.93 -1.40 -2.91
N SER A 121 12.24 -0.62 -3.76
CA SER A 121 11.97 0.80 -3.52
C SER A 121 10.70 1.00 -2.68
N TYR A 122 10.79 1.77 -1.59
CA TYR A 122 9.68 2.04 -0.67
C TYR A 122 8.53 2.80 -1.36
N VAL A 123 7.31 2.36 -1.09
CA VAL A 123 6.08 2.95 -1.62
C VAL A 123 5.58 4.06 -0.69
N ARG A 124 5.41 5.28 -1.23
CA ARG A 124 4.78 6.39 -0.49
C ARG A 124 3.28 6.14 -0.34
N GLU A 125 2.86 5.80 0.88
CA GLU A 125 1.52 5.29 1.17
C GLU A 125 0.41 6.36 1.10
N ARG A 126 0.72 7.66 1.29
CA ARG A 126 -0.29 8.73 1.51
C ARG A 126 -1.43 8.73 0.50
N ARG A 127 -1.13 8.67 -0.81
CA ARG A 127 -2.16 8.68 -1.86
C ARG A 127 -3.02 7.41 -1.85
N LEU A 128 -2.41 6.25 -1.57
CA LEU A 128 -3.12 4.97 -1.43
C LEU A 128 -4.03 5.00 -0.19
N ILE A 129 -3.56 5.56 0.93
CA ILE A 129 -4.37 5.76 2.15
C ILE A 129 -5.58 6.66 1.86
N GLY A 130 -5.39 7.76 1.14
CA GLY A 130 -6.50 8.64 0.74
C GLY A 130 -7.55 7.90 -0.10
N TRP A 131 -7.12 7.07 -1.04
CA TRP A 131 -8.06 6.25 -1.82
C TRP A 131 -8.76 5.18 -0.99
N ILE A 132 -8.05 4.50 -0.09
CA ILE A 132 -8.62 3.54 0.87
C ILE A 132 -9.71 4.23 1.71
N ASN A 133 -9.44 5.43 2.21
CA ASN A 133 -10.43 6.24 2.94
C ASN A 133 -11.67 6.54 2.09
N GLY A 134 -11.48 6.90 0.82
CA GLY A 134 -12.59 7.16 -0.10
C GLY A 134 -13.46 5.92 -0.38
N VAL A 135 -12.83 4.77 -0.63
CA VAL A 135 -13.53 3.52 -0.97
C VAL A 135 -14.24 2.91 0.24
N LEU A 136 -13.59 2.92 1.40
CA LEU A 136 -14.06 2.22 2.60
C LEU A 136 -14.79 3.13 3.59
N GLY A 137 -14.75 4.45 3.41
CA GLY A 137 -15.30 5.42 4.34
C GLY A 137 -14.53 5.50 5.67
N THR A 138 -13.23 5.17 5.63
CA THR A 138 -12.35 5.15 6.80
C THR A 138 -11.69 6.52 7.04
N GLN A 139 -11.03 6.67 8.18
CA GLN A 139 -10.30 7.89 8.57
C GLN A 139 -8.83 7.59 8.88
N TYR A 140 -8.20 6.72 8.08
CA TYR A 140 -6.78 6.43 8.24
C TYR A 140 -5.93 7.68 8.05
N THR A 141 -4.87 7.78 8.84
CA THR A 141 -3.93 8.90 8.87
C THR A 141 -2.63 8.49 8.20
N ASN A 142 -1.78 9.47 7.86
CA ASN A 142 -0.44 9.21 7.34
C ASN A 142 0.63 9.10 8.45
N GLN A 143 0.23 8.76 9.70
CA GLN A 143 1.14 8.70 10.86
C GLN A 143 2.32 7.75 10.62
N ARG A 144 2.11 6.67 9.88
CA ARG A 144 3.13 5.66 9.59
C ARG A 144 4.38 6.27 8.93
N ALA A 145 4.22 7.31 8.10
CA ALA A 145 5.32 8.02 7.45
C ALA A 145 6.28 8.73 8.42
N THR A 146 5.87 8.92 9.69
CA THR A 146 6.72 9.50 10.75
C THR A 146 7.72 8.52 11.34
N GLN A 147 7.53 7.22 11.12
CA GLN A 147 8.30 6.14 11.75
C GLN A 147 9.54 5.79 10.90
N LEU A 148 10.36 6.79 10.56
CA LEU A 148 11.51 6.63 9.65
C LEU A 148 12.49 5.55 10.11
N TRP A 149 12.69 5.43 11.42
CA TRP A 149 13.60 4.44 11.96
C TRP A 149 13.04 3.02 11.88
N GLU A 150 11.74 2.84 12.10
CA GLU A 150 11.09 1.55 11.88
C GLU A 150 11.16 1.12 10.40
N ILE A 151 10.97 2.06 9.46
CA ILE A 151 11.12 1.80 8.01
C ILE A 151 12.56 1.37 7.69
N GLU A 152 13.55 2.11 8.17
CA GLU A 152 14.96 1.83 7.91
C GLU A 152 15.40 0.46 8.46
N LYS A 153 14.97 0.10 9.67
CA LYS A 153 15.25 -1.23 10.23
C LYS A 153 14.69 -2.37 9.37
N LEU A 154 13.50 -2.19 8.80
CA LEU A 154 12.90 -3.19 7.91
C LEU A 154 13.66 -3.27 6.58
N LEU A 155 14.03 -2.13 5.99
CA LEU A 155 14.83 -2.09 4.77
C LEU A 155 16.21 -2.71 4.95
N HIS A 156 16.86 -2.50 6.09
CA HIS A 156 18.16 -3.11 6.40
C HIS A 156 18.05 -4.64 6.48
N LYS A 157 17.08 -5.14 7.25
CA LYS A 157 16.85 -6.58 7.42
C LYS A 157 16.58 -7.30 6.10
N ASP A 158 15.93 -6.62 5.17
CA ASP A 158 15.56 -7.16 3.86
C ASP A 158 16.61 -6.89 2.76
N GLY A 159 17.72 -6.22 3.09
CA GLY A 159 18.75 -5.85 2.12
C GLY A 159 18.31 -4.80 1.09
N CYS A 160 17.21 -4.10 1.36
CA CYS A 160 16.60 -3.10 0.48
C CYS A 160 17.06 -1.66 0.79
N SER A 161 17.96 -1.50 1.76
CA SER A 161 18.49 -0.21 2.20
C SER A 161 19.14 0.61 1.07
N GLU A 162 19.79 0.01 0.09
CA GLU A 162 20.50 0.76 -0.97
C GLU A 162 19.58 1.46 -1.99
N TYR A 163 18.36 0.94 -2.17
CA TYR A 163 17.36 1.52 -3.07
C TYR A 163 16.71 2.79 -2.50
N ASN A 164 16.80 2.97 -1.18
CA ASN A 164 16.05 3.97 -0.42
C ASN A 164 17.00 4.94 0.28
N LYS A 165 17.74 5.71 -0.53
CA LYS A 165 18.84 6.55 -0.04
C LYS A 165 18.39 7.74 0.81
N ASP A 166 17.15 8.18 0.66
CA ASP A 166 16.63 9.33 1.39
C ASP A 166 15.13 9.19 1.69
N LEU A 167 14.81 8.85 2.93
CA LEU A 167 13.45 8.80 3.47
C LEU A 167 12.99 10.14 4.08
N THR A 168 13.85 11.17 4.18
CA THR A 168 13.47 12.44 4.82
C THR A 168 12.31 13.13 4.11
N GLY A 169 12.17 12.89 2.80
CA GLY A 169 11.05 13.38 2.00
C GLY A 169 9.66 12.95 2.52
N LEU A 170 9.57 11.87 3.30
CA LEU A 170 8.30 11.41 3.89
C LEU A 170 7.79 12.37 4.98
N ILE A 171 8.68 13.13 5.63
CA ILE A 171 8.30 14.11 6.66
C ILE A 171 7.52 15.27 6.03
N HIS A 172 7.77 15.59 4.75
CA HIS A 172 7.04 16.63 4.04
C HIS A 172 5.58 16.28 3.77
N ASP A 173 5.22 14.99 3.87
CA ASP A 173 3.87 14.49 3.65
C ASP A 173 2.99 14.54 4.93
N VAL A 174 3.53 15.05 6.05
CA VAL A 174 2.84 15.19 7.34
C VAL A 174 2.99 16.60 7.94
N PRO A 175 2.06 17.06 8.79
CA PRO A 175 2.25 18.31 9.53
C PRO A 175 3.48 18.24 10.44
N THR A 176 4.22 19.35 10.57
CA THR A 176 5.44 19.41 11.39
C THR A 176 5.22 18.97 12.84
N ALA A 177 4.06 19.29 13.44
CA ALA A 177 3.73 18.90 14.81
C ALA A 177 3.54 17.39 15.00
N CYS A 178 3.39 16.63 13.91
CA CYS A 178 3.24 15.19 13.92
C CYS A 178 4.56 14.44 13.73
N ALA A 179 5.64 15.15 13.37
CA ALA A 179 6.95 14.54 13.15
C ALA A 179 7.49 13.94 14.46
N ASP A 180 7.94 12.69 14.38
CA ASP A 180 8.55 11.98 15.49
C ASP A 180 10.07 12.23 15.49
N LEU A 181 10.52 13.16 16.33
CA LEU A 181 11.92 13.60 16.35
C LEU A 181 12.89 12.49 16.73
N GLU A 182 12.46 11.52 17.54
CA GLU A 182 13.32 10.39 17.91
C GLU A 182 13.50 9.43 16.73
N GLN A 183 12.45 9.20 15.95
CA GLN A 183 12.53 8.43 14.71
C GLN A 183 13.44 9.11 13.69
N VAL A 184 13.36 10.43 13.57
CA VAL A 184 14.21 11.22 12.65
C VAL A 184 15.67 11.17 13.08
N GLU A 185 15.98 11.43 14.34
CA GLU A 185 17.36 11.38 14.85
C GLU A 185 17.97 9.97 14.69
N SER A 186 17.19 8.93 14.97
CA SER A 186 17.64 7.54 14.83
C SER A 186 17.93 7.17 13.36
N TYR A 187 17.07 7.61 12.44
CA TYR A 187 17.28 7.43 11.01
C TYR A 187 18.54 8.17 10.51
N ILE A 188 18.74 9.43 10.92
CA ILE A 188 19.94 10.21 10.60
C ILE A 188 21.20 9.50 11.12
N ALA A 189 21.16 8.99 12.35
CA ALA A 189 22.26 8.25 12.95
C ALA A 189 22.59 6.93 12.23
N ALA A 190 21.63 6.30 11.56
CA ALA A 190 21.87 5.09 10.79
C ALA A 190 22.38 5.37 9.37
N ARG A 191 21.95 6.48 8.75
CA ARG A 191 22.19 6.74 7.31
C ARG A 191 23.14 7.86 6.98
N PHE A 192 23.08 8.95 7.73
CA PHE A 192 23.81 10.17 7.45
C PHE A 192 24.79 10.48 8.58
N PHE A 193 25.23 9.45 9.31
CA PHE A 193 26.03 9.63 10.51
C PHE A 193 27.34 10.36 10.26
N GLU A 194 28.06 10.08 9.18
CA GLU A 194 29.33 10.76 8.89
C GLU A 194 29.15 12.26 8.62
N GLU A 195 28.12 12.61 7.84
CA GLU A 195 27.76 14.00 7.55
C GLU A 195 27.33 14.71 8.84
N PHE A 196 26.42 14.09 9.59
CA PHE A 196 25.96 14.57 10.88
C PHE A 196 27.12 14.75 11.88
N TYR A 197 28.02 13.78 11.97
CA TYR A 197 29.17 13.81 12.88
C TYR A 197 30.13 14.95 12.54
N ALA A 198 30.40 15.17 11.24
CA ALA A 198 31.24 16.26 10.77
C ALA A 198 30.61 17.62 11.09
N ASP A 199 29.33 17.81 10.75
CA ASP A 199 28.59 19.05 11.00
C ASP A 199 28.55 19.38 12.49
N MET A 200 28.28 18.39 13.34
CA MET A 200 28.23 18.54 14.79
C MET A 200 29.60 18.78 15.42
N SER A 201 30.69 18.42 14.73
CA SER A 201 32.07 18.66 15.17
C SER A 201 32.69 19.97 14.66
N ALA A 202 32.05 20.68 13.72
CA ALA A 202 32.66 21.81 12.99
C ALA A 202 32.48 23.22 13.61
N GLU A 203 31.42 23.50 14.37
CA GLU A 203 31.24 24.80 15.03
C GLU A 203 31.99 24.87 16.37
N GLU A 204 32.62 26.02 16.67
CA GLU A 204 33.34 26.25 17.92
C GLU A 204 32.43 26.05 19.15
N GLU A 205 33.00 25.45 20.19
CA GLU A 205 32.35 25.24 21.50
C GLU A 205 31.91 26.59 22.09
N ASP A 206 30.63 26.94 21.96
CA ASP A 206 30.11 28.18 22.55
C ASP A 206 29.81 27.95 24.04
N ALA A 207 30.87 28.00 24.86
CA ALA A 207 30.83 27.79 26.31
C ALA A 207 29.87 28.76 27.06
N ALA A 208 29.36 29.79 26.39
CA ALA A 208 28.40 30.75 26.95
C ALA A 208 26.96 30.18 27.07
N VAL A 209 26.62 29.08 26.39
CA VAL A 209 25.29 28.45 26.45
C VAL A 209 25.08 27.58 27.70
N TYR A 210 26.12 27.40 28.54
CA TYR A 210 26.02 26.63 29.78
C TYR A 210 25.02 27.17 30.81
N ARG A 211 24.46 28.37 30.63
CA ARG A 211 23.53 28.98 31.59
C ARG A 211 22.47 29.87 30.91
N LYS A 212 21.59 29.28 30.12
CA LYS A 212 20.24 29.83 29.91
C LYS A 212 19.24 28.67 29.82
N GLU A 213 18.62 28.40 30.96
CA GLU A 213 17.25 27.91 31.15
C GLU A 213 16.77 26.77 30.21
N ASP A 214 16.77 25.56 30.77
CA ASP A 214 15.87 24.41 30.52
C ASP A 214 15.89 23.61 29.20
N ALA A 215 16.86 23.81 28.29
CA ALA A 215 17.09 22.85 27.20
C ALA A 215 18.58 22.61 26.92
N ILE A 216 19.07 21.39 27.17
CA ILE A 216 20.36 20.94 26.63
C ILE A 216 20.17 20.81 25.11
N GLY A 217 20.81 21.67 24.32
CA GLY A 217 20.74 21.59 22.87
C GLY A 217 21.32 20.26 22.34
N VAL A 218 20.80 19.76 21.23
CA VAL A 218 21.23 18.48 20.59
C VAL A 218 22.75 18.40 20.41
N ARG A 219 23.40 19.53 20.10
CA ARG A 219 24.87 19.63 19.99
C ARG A 219 25.59 19.36 21.29
N ASN A 220 25.06 19.86 22.41
CA ASN A 220 25.65 19.65 23.71
C ASN A 220 25.52 18.18 24.15
N CYS A 221 24.36 17.55 23.89
CA CYS A 221 24.17 16.12 24.10
C CYS A 221 25.19 15.29 23.32
N PHE A 222 25.36 15.60 22.04
CA PHE A 222 26.31 14.93 21.16
C PHE A 222 27.76 15.11 21.64
N THR A 223 28.19 16.34 21.91
CA THR A 223 29.57 16.63 22.37
C THR A 223 29.85 15.97 23.72
N HIS A 224 28.87 15.96 24.63
CA HIS A 224 28.99 15.28 25.92
C HIS A 224 29.19 13.77 25.74
N LEU A 225 28.39 13.14 24.89
CA LEU A 225 28.54 11.72 24.58
C LEU A 225 29.89 11.42 23.92
N LYS A 226 30.30 12.21 22.92
CA LYS A 226 31.61 12.09 22.28
C LYS A 226 32.74 12.13 23.31
N ARG A 227 32.76 13.14 24.17
CA ARG A 227 33.79 13.31 25.20
C ARG A 227 33.84 12.14 26.18
N THR A 228 32.69 11.66 26.66
CA THR A 228 32.62 10.57 27.63
C THR A 228 33.00 9.22 27.02
N LEU A 229 32.64 8.98 25.76
CA LEU A 229 33.07 7.80 24.99
C LEU A 229 34.58 7.81 24.74
N SER A 230 35.13 8.91 24.21
CA SER A 230 36.57 9.00 23.95
C SER A 230 37.37 8.90 25.26
N ALA A 231 36.88 9.48 26.35
CA ALA A 231 37.51 9.31 27.66
C ALA A 231 37.50 7.84 28.12
N LEU A 232 36.41 7.09 27.93
CA LEU A 232 36.40 5.65 28.23
C LEU A 232 37.48 4.92 27.44
N HIS A 233 37.55 5.17 26.13
CA HIS A 233 38.48 4.50 25.23
C HIS A 233 39.95 4.86 25.51
N GLU A 234 40.26 6.14 25.75
CA GLU A 234 41.60 6.63 26.10
C GLU A 234 42.13 6.04 27.42
N HIS A 235 41.24 5.79 28.39
CA HIS A 235 41.60 5.12 29.64
C HIS A 235 41.69 3.59 29.52
N GLY A 236 41.66 3.04 28.30
CA GLY A 236 41.79 1.61 28.03
C GLY A 236 40.48 0.84 28.16
N GLY A 237 39.34 1.53 28.21
CA GLY A 237 38.03 0.90 28.22
C GLY A 237 37.72 0.19 26.91
N THR A 238 36.90 -0.85 26.99
CA THR A 238 36.62 -1.74 25.85
C THR A 238 35.22 -1.53 25.27
N LEU A 239 35.01 -1.98 24.03
CA LEU A 239 33.66 -2.04 23.43
C LEU A 239 32.69 -2.81 24.33
N GLU A 240 33.12 -3.94 24.91
CA GLU A 240 32.29 -4.75 25.81
C GLU A 240 31.88 -4.00 27.09
N GLU A 241 32.70 -3.08 27.57
CA GLU A 241 32.30 -2.18 28.66
C GLU A 241 31.30 -1.13 28.19
N ALA A 242 31.50 -0.52 27.02
CA ALA A 242 30.53 0.41 26.43
C ALA A 242 29.16 -0.25 26.20
N LYS A 243 29.14 -1.53 25.76
CA LYS A 243 27.91 -2.34 25.61
C LYS A 243 27.16 -2.51 26.92
N LYS A 244 27.86 -2.75 28.04
CA LYS A 244 27.21 -2.85 29.37
C LYS A 244 26.47 -1.56 29.72
N TYR A 245 27.04 -0.40 29.42
CA TYR A 245 26.37 0.88 29.61
C TYR A 245 25.19 1.07 28.66
N LEU A 246 25.28 0.66 27.39
CA LEU A 246 24.17 0.69 26.44
C LEU A 246 22.99 -0.18 26.91
N LEU A 247 23.26 -1.35 27.46
CA LEU A 247 22.23 -2.29 27.95
C LEU A 247 21.78 -2.02 29.40
N MET A 248 22.45 -1.11 30.10
CA MET A 248 22.20 -0.86 31.52
C MET A 248 20.72 -0.47 31.76
N PRO A 249 19.97 -1.20 32.61
CA PRO A 249 18.58 -0.89 32.95
C PRO A 249 18.39 0.52 33.52
N MET A 250 17.21 1.11 33.35
CA MET A 250 16.93 2.51 33.73
C MET A 250 17.03 2.80 35.24
N ASP A 251 16.72 1.82 36.08
CA ASP A 251 16.87 1.90 37.54
C ASP A 251 18.34 1.90 37.97
N GLU A 252 19.17 1.07 37.33
CA GLU A 252 20.62 1.06 37.54
C GLU A 252 21.26 2.36 37.03
N ARG A 253 20.86 2.84 35.84
CA ARG A 253 21.31 4.14 35.30
C ARG A 253 21.01 5.29 36.26
N SER A 254 19.78 5.37 36.75
CA SER A 254 19.36 6.42 37.69
C SER A 254 20.24 6.42 38.95
N THR A 255 20.46 5.25 39.53
CA THR A 255 21.31 5.09 40.72
C THR A 255 22.75 5.56 40.44
N MET A 256 23.33 5.15 39.32
CA MET A 256 24.69 5.54 38.94
C MET A 256 24.82 7.05 38.71
N ILE A 257 23.81 7.67 38.10
CA ILE A 257 23.76 9.12 37.86
C ILE A 257 23.70 9.88 39.20
N ASP A 258 22.90 9.41 40.15
CA ASP A 258 22.79 10.02 41.48
C ASP A 258 24.10 9.92 42.28
N GLU A 259 24.81 8.78 42.17
CA GLU A 259 26.06 8.54 42.91
C GLU A 259 27.28 9.20 42.28
N GLN A 260 27.40 9.17 40.95
CA GLN A 260 28.62 9.56 40.22
C GLN A 260 28.44 10.88 39.44
N GLY A 261 27.23 11.43 39.39
CA GLY A 261 26.89 12.67 38.71
C GLY A 261 26.72 12.53 37.19
N GLY A 262 26.41 13.65 36.54
CA GLY A 262 26.08 13.71 35.10
C GLY A 262 27.26 13.60 34.13
N ASN A 263 28.49 13.32 34.59
CA ASN A 263 29.65 13.16 33.70
C ASN A 263 29.90 11.69 33.29
N THR A 264 28.98 10.78 33.60
CA THR A 264 29.11 9.35 33.28
C THR A 264 28.66 9.02 31.86
N LEU A 265 29.19 7.93 31.30
CA LEU A 265 28.73 7.41 30.01
C LEU A 265 27.26 6.97 30.05
N ALA A 266 26.82 6.41 31.19
CA ALA A 266 25.41 6.07 31.43
C ALA A 266 24.49 7.29 31.27
N PHE A 267 24.88 8.45 31.82
CA PHE A 267 24.13 9.69 31.64
C PHE A 267 24.12 10.15 30.17
N SER A 268 25.28 10.12 29.51
CA SER A 268 25.39 10.55 28.11
C SER A 268 24.48 9.77 27.16
N TYR A 269 24.33 8.46 27.35
CA TYR A 269 23.42 7.65 26.53
C TYR A 269 21.94 7.99 26.74
N CYS A 270 21.57 8.60 27.87
CA CYS A 270 20.20 9.07 28.08
C CYS A 270 19.89 10.39 27.34
N LEU A 271 20.91 11.08 26.82
CA LEU A 271 20.76 12.37 26.15
C LEU A 271 20.48 12.24 24.64
N VAL A 272 20.67 11.06 24.07
CA VAL A 272 20.57 10.78 22.63
C VAL A 272 19.70 9.56 22.36
N SER A 273 19.29 9.34 21.10
CA SER A 273 18.56 8.12 20.73
C SER A 273 19.45 6.89 20.91
N PRO A 274 18.85 5.71 21.16
CA PRO A 274 19.57 4.45 21.12
C PRO A 274 20.41 4.29 19.85
N ALA A 275 19.88 4.66 18.68
CA ALA A 275 20.60 4.54 17.41
C ALA A 275 21.80 5.50 17.34
N LEU A 276 21.67 6.76 17.79
CA LEU A 276 22.80 7.68 17.85
C LEU A 276 23.86 7.22 18.86
N ALA A 277 23.45 6.70 20.02
CA ALA A 277 24.36 6.12 21.01
C ALA A 277 25.18 4.96 20.41
N VAL A 278 24.51 4.05 19.69
CA VAL A 278 25.15 2.91 19.00
C VAL A 278 26.07 3.40 17.89
N ALA A 279 25.66 4.37 17.06
CA ALA A 279 26.47 4.92 15.98
C ALA A 279 27.76 5.57 16.50
N MET A 280 27.66 6.37 17.58
CA MET A 280 28.83 6.98 18.21
C MET A 280 29.76 5.94 18.85
N THR A 281 29.20 4.93 19.49
CA THR A 281 29.98 3.81 20.06
C THR A 281 30.68 3.02 18.96
N ALA A 282 29.96 2.67 17.91
CA ALA A 282 30.51 1.93 16.76
C ALA A 282 31.68 2.69 16.14
N ARG A 283 31.54 4.01 15.95
CA ARG A 283 32.60 4.88 15.44
C ARG A 283 33.81 4.91 16.35
N GLU A 284 33.62 5.14 17.66
CA GLU A 284 34.72 5.26 18.63
C GLU A 284 35.57 3.99 18.69
N PHE A 285 34.93 2.82 18.60
CA PHE A 285 35.60 1.52 18.67
C PHE A 285 35.91 0.90 17.29
N GLY A 286 35.63 1.60 16.20
CA GLY A 286 35.96 1.16 14.83
C GLY A 286 35.22 -0.10 14.36
N VAL A 287 33.96 -0.26 14.76
CA VAL A 287 33.09 -1.38 14.34
C VAL A 287 31.94 -0.91 13.45
N ASP A 288 31.31 -1.84 12.73
CA ASP A 288 30.14 -1.55 11.89
C ASP A 288 28.90 -1.24 12.76
N PHE A 289 28.15 -0.21 12.36
CA PHE A 289 26.93 0.22 13.06
C PHE A 289 25.87 -0.87 13.09
N TRP A 290 25.58 -1.46 11.92
CA TRP A 290 24.49 -2.44 11.81
C TRP A 290 24.83 -3.75 12.51
N ALA A 291 26.08 -4.20 12.45
CA ALA A 291 26.55 -5.34 13.23
C ALA A 291 26.34 -5.13 14.74
N LEU A 292 26.63 -3.93 15.26
CA LEU A 292 26.42 -3.59 16.67
C LEU A 292 24.92 -3.40 17.00
N TRP A 293 24.15 -2.79 16.11
CA TRP A 293 22.71 -2.59 16.27
C TRP A 293 21.94 -3.91 16.24
N ASP A 294 22.27 -4.82 15.34
CA ASP A 294 21.62 -6.13 15.23
C ASP A 294 21.94 -7.02 16.45
N GLU A 295 23.10 -6.81 17.09
CA GLU A 295 23.47 -7.49 18.34
C GLU A 295 22.66 -6.99 19.55
N LEU A 296 22.41 -5.68 19.67
CA LEU A 296 22.00 -5.06 20.94
C LEU A 296 20.74 -4.19 20.87
N GLY A 297 20.40 -3.66 19.70
CA GLY A 297 19.49 -2.52 19.54
C GLY A 297 18.06 -2.76 20.02
N ALA A 298 17.60 -4.02 20.04
CA ALA A 298 16.29 -4.40 20.58
C ALA A 298 16.23 -4.35 22.11
N ASP A 299 17.37 -4.52 22.78
CA ASP A 299 17.49 -4.63 24.24
C ASP A 299 17.91 -3.32 24.90
N ILE A 300 18.30 -2.30 24.13
CA ILE A 300 18.68 -0.98 24.66
C ILE A 300 17.44 -0.30 25.26
N PRO A 301 17.47 0.09 26.56
CA PRO A 301 16.37 0.81 27.18
C PRO A 301 16.09 2.15 26.50
N ARG A 302 14.81 2.43 26.24
CA ARG A 302 14.36 3.70 25.67
C ARG A 302 14.24 4.77 26.76
N VAL A 303 14.60 6.00 26.41
CA VAL A 303 14.45 7.19 27.26
C VAL A 303 13.54 8.16 26.54
N GLU A 304 12.45 8.59 27.19
CA GLU A 304 11.57 9.62 26.63
C GLU A 304 12.27 10.98 26.68
N ARG A 305 12.83 11.40 25.53
CA ARG A 305 13.58 12.67 25.41
C ARG A 305 12.77 13.81 24.81
N PHE A 306 11.78 13.49 24.00
CA PHE A 306 10.92 14.45 23.32
C PHE A 306 9.47 14.27 23.79
N PRO A 307 8.66 15.35 23.79
CA PRO A 307 7.23 15.19 23.97
C PRO A 307 6.66 14.29 22.86
N PRO A 308 5.61 13.51 23.15
CA PRO A 308 5.00 12.65 22.14
C PRO A 308 4.48 13.51 20.96
N PRO A 309 4.67 13.06 19.71
CA PRO A 309 4.19 13.80 18.55
C PRO A 309 2.67 13.90 18.55
N GLN A 310 2.13 14.97 17.95
CA GLN A 310 0.68 15.08 17.77
C GLN A 310 0.19 14.04 16.74
N PRO A 311 -1.03 13.49 16.92
CA PRO A 311 -1.58 12.56 15.95
C PRO A 311 -1.77 13.24 14.58
N CYS A 312 -1.36 12.57 13.51
CA CYS A 312 -1.66 13.02 12.15
C CYS A 312 -3.17 13.12 11.93
N PRO A 313 -3.65 14.13 11.18
CA PRO A 313 -5.04 14.15 10.73
C PRO A 313 -5.32 13.01 9.75
N PRO A 314 -6.60 12.61 9.58
CA PRO A 314 -7.01 11.72 8.50
C PRO A 314 -6.56 12.24 7.14
N VAL A 315 -6.16 11.32 6.26
CA VAL A 315 -5.82 11.68 4.88
C VAL A 315 -7.10 11.92 4.09
N GLU A 316 -7.15 13.05 3.39
CA GLU A 316 -8.28 13.41 2.52
C GLU A 316 -8.56 12.32 1.47
N PRO A 317 -9.83 11.95 1.25
CA PRO A 317 -10.20 10.97 0.25
C PRO A 317 -9.74 11.30 -1.17
N VAL A 318 -9.24 10.30 -1.89
CA VAL A 318 -8.89 10.38 -3.32
C VAL A 318 -9.86 9.51 -4.10
N SER A 319 -10.37 10.00 -5.25
CA SER A 319 -11.30 9.23 -6.08
C SER A 319 -10.59 8.12 -6.86
N THR A 320 -11.33 7.08 -7.27
CA THR A 320 -10.78 6.03 -8.15
C THR A 320 -10.32 6.61 -9.49
N GLN A 321 -11.05 7.57 -10.07
CA GLN A 321 -10.61 8.22 -11.31
C GLN A 321 -9.26 8.93 -11.14
N GLU A 322 -9.08 9.65 -10.04
CA GLU A 322 -7.84 10.40 -9.78
C GLU A 322 -6.65 9.46 -9.52
N LEU A 323 -6.83 8.42 -8.70
CA LEU A 323 -5.72 7.51 -8.37
C LEU A 323 -5.29 6.70 -9.59
N PHE A 324 -6.24 6.16 -10.35
CA PHE A 324 -5.96 5.25 -11.47
C PHE A 324 -5.81 5.96 -12.81
N GLY A 325 -6.14 7.25 -12.91
CA GLY A 325 -6.09 8.02 -14.16
C GLY A 325 -7.10 7.52 -15.20
N VAL A 326 -8.25 7.01 -14.76
CA VAL A 326 -9.27 6.40 -15.62
C VAL A 326 -10.41 7.38 -15.92
N ALA A 327 -10.89 7.38 -17.16
CA ALA A 327 -12.04 8.18 -17.57
C ALA A 327 -13.35 7.55 -17.07
N SER A 328 -14.36 8.37 -16.76
CA SER A 328 -15.68 7.89 -16.34
C SER A 328 -16.33 6.94 -17.36
N ASP A 329 -16.12 7.19 -18.66
CA ASP A 329 -16.66 6.34 -19.74
C ASP A 329 -16.13 4.91 -19.70
N ASP A 330 -14.87 4.75 -19.28
CA ASP A 330 -14.26 3.43 -19.15
C ASP A 330 -14.70 2.71 -17.86
N MET A 331 -15.34 3.43 -16.93
CA MET A 331 -15.90 2.87 -15.70
C MET A 331 -17.35 2.39 -15.82
N ALA A 332 -17.87 2.19 -17.04
CA ALA A 332 -19.27 1.78 -17.28
C ALA A 332 -19.73 0.56 -16.44
N TYR A 333 -18.87 -0.45 -16.24
CA TYR A 333 -19.19 -1.60 -15.39
C TYR A 333 -19.43 -1.22 -13.92
N TYR A 334 -18.76 -0.17 -13.43
CA TYR A 334 -18.82 0.31 -12.05
C TYR A 334 -19.86 1.40 -11.81
N TRP A 335 -20.52 1.89 -12.86
CA TRP A 335 -21.47 2.99 -12.78
C TRP A 335 -22.61 2.68 -11.80
N ARG A 336 -22.95 3.65 -10.94
CA ARG A 336 -24.13 3.59 -10.09
C ARG A 336 -25.00 4.83 -10.31
N SER A 337 -26.30 4.70 -10.04
CA SER A 337 -27.24 5.81 -10.20
C SER A 337 -27.07 6.92 -9.15
N ASP A 338 -26.42 6.61 -8.03
CA ASP A 338 -26.38 7.42 -6.81
C ASP A 338 -24.98 7.98 -6.47
N ASP A 339 -23.94 7.64 -7.25
CA ASP A 339 -22.55 8.04 -6.96
C ASP A 339 -22.11 9.37 -7.62
N GLY A 340 -23.00 9.98 -8.42
CA GLY A 340 -22.73 11.24 -9.11
C GLY A 340 -21.80 11.13 -10.33
N MET A 341 -21.39 9.92 -10.73
CA MET A 341 -20.56 9.70 -11.92
C MET A 341 -21.32 10.09 -13.19
N GLN A 342 -20.72 10.99 -13.97
CA GLN A 342 -21.24 11.43 -15.27
C GLN A 342 -20.36 10.91 -16.40
N PHE A 343 -21.01 10.38 -17.43
CA PHE A 343 -20.39 10.05 -18.70
C PHE A 343 -20.23 11.28 -19.58
N SER A 344 -19.30 11.23 -20.53
CA SER A 344 -19.16 12.26 -21.55
C SER A 344 -20.41 12.35 -22.44
N ASP A 345 -20.62 13.51 -23.07
CA ASP A 345 -21.70 13.69 -24.05
C ASP A 345 -21.58 12.70 -25.22
N GLU A 346 -20.34 12.35 -25.61
CA GLU A 346 -20.04 11.37 -26.65
C GLU A 346 -20.51 9.97 -26.25
N MET A 347 -20.19 9.53 -25.03
CA MET A 347 -20.63 8.24 -24.50
C MET A 347 -22.15 8.19 -24.35
N VAL A 348 -22.78 9.28 -23.91
CA VAL A 348 -24.25 9.38 -23.83
C VAL A 348 -24.90 9.26 -25.21
N ALA A 349 -24.39 9.98 -26.22
CA ALA A 349 -24.89 9.88 -27.59
C ALA A 349 -24.70 8.48 -28.18
N TRP A 350 -23.56 7.85 -27.91
CA TRP A 350 -23.29 6.48 -28.35
C TRP A 350 -24.24 5.47 -27.71
N MET A 351 -24.50 5.56 -26.40
CA MET A 351 -25.50 4.72 -25.72
C MET A 351 -26.92 4.90 -26.29
N GLN A 352 -27.29 6.12 -26.68
CA GLN A 352 -28.58 6.36 -27.35
C GLN A 352 -28.64 5.71 -28.74
N SER A 353 -27.53 5.74 -29.50
CA SER A 353 -27.43 5.03 -30.78
C SER A 353 -27.57 3.52 -30.60
N LEU A 354 -26.86 2.93 -29.62
CA LEU A 354 -26.99 1.51 -29.29
C LEU A 354 -28.42 1.13 -28.92
N ARG A 355 -29.11 1.98 -28.17
CA ARG A 355 -30.52 1.76 -27.82
C ARG A 355 -31.40 1.73 -29.07
N ALA A 356 -31.21 2.67 -29.99
CA ALA A 356 -31.96 2.72 -31.25
C ALA A 356 -31.67 1.50 -32.14
N GLU A 357 -30.41 1.07 -32.23
CA GLU A 357 -30.03 -0.16 -32.95
C GLU A 357 -30.67 -1.40 -32.33
N LEU A 358 -30.64 -1.52 -30.99
CA LEU A 358 -31.26 -2.65 -30.26
C LEU A 358 -32.78 -2.70 -30.47
N ASP A 359 -33.46 -1.56 -30.39
CA ASP A 359 -34.92 -1.46 -30.62
C ASP A 359 -35.30 -1.80 -32.07
N GLY A 360 -34.38 -1.64 -33.02
CA GLY A 360 -34.55 -2.01 -34.42
C GLY A 360 -34.35 -3.50 -34.73
N ILE A 361 -33.82 -4.29 -33.79
CA ILE A 361 -33.62 -5.74 -33.97
C ILE A 361 -34.95 -6.47 -33.72
N THR A 362 -35.51 -7.01 -34.80
CA THR A 362 -36.72 -7.86 -34.77
C THR A 362 -36.41 -9.35 -34.95
N ASP A 363 -35.15 -9.67 -35.28
CA ASP A 363 -34.66 -11.04 -35.41
C ASP A 363 -34.72 -11.75 -34.06
N THR A 364 -34.94 -13.07 -34.10
CA THR A 364 -34.99 -13.92 -32.90
C THR A 364 -34.03 -15.09 -33.05
N ILE A 365 -33.46 -15.51 -31.92
CA ILE A 365 -32.56 -16.67 -31.87
C ILE A 365 -33.39 -17.88 -31.45
N PRO A 366 -33.36 -19.01 -32.20
CA PRO A 366 -34.00 -20.24 -31.76
C PRO A 366 -33.52 -20.66 -30.35
N PRO A 367 -34.40 -21.11 -29.45
CA PRO A 367 -34.01 -21.45 -28.08
C PRO A 367 -32.88 -22.49 -27.97
N ASP A 368 -32.82 -23.45 -28.89
CA ASP A 368 -31.76 -24.47 -28.95
C ASP A 368 -30.41 -23.92 -29.48
N LYS A 369 -30.42 -22.71 -30.07
CA LYS A 369 -29.26 -22.04 -30.65
C LYS A 369 -28.74 -20.87 -29.83
N PHE A 370 -29.53 -20.36 -28.88
CA PHE A 370 -29.17 -19.16 -28.10
C PHE A 370 -27.78 -19.24 -27.48
N LEU A 371 -27.47 -20.31 -26.75
CA LEU A 371 -26.17 -20.46 -26.09
C LEU A 371 -25.02 -20.51 -27.10
N GLN A 372 -25.22 -21.15 -28.26
CA GLN A 372 -24.23 -21.21 -29.33
C GLN A 372 -23.97 -19.81 -29.90
N THR A 373 -25.02 -19.09 -30.30
CA THR A 373 -24.93 -17.73 -30.84
C THR A 373 -24.29 -16.77 -29.85
N MET A 374 -24.65 -16.85 -28.56
CA MET A 374 -24.06 -16.00 -27.53
C MET A 374 -22.56 -16.26 -27.36
N VAL A 375 -22.13 -17.53 -27.37
CA VAL A 375 -20.70 -17.88 -27.26
C VAL A 375 -19.92 -17.43 -28.50
N GLU A 376 -20.48 -17.59 -29.70
CA GLU A 376 -19.86 -17.13 -30.96
C GLU A 376 -19.72 -15.60 -31.00
N ALA A 377 -20.75 -14.87 -30.55
CA ALA A 377 -20.71 -13.41 -30.42
C ALA A 377 -19.64 -12.95 -29.41
N ILE A 378 -19.57 -13.57 -28.23
CA ILE A 378 -18.54 -13.28 -27.21
C ILE A 378 -17.13 -13.59 -27.73
N ALA A 379 -16.95 -14.73 -28.40
CA ALA A 379 -15.66 -15.11 -28.97
C ALA A 379 -15.16 -14.07 -29.99
N SER A 380 -16.08 -13.53 -30.79
CA SER A 380 -15.81 -12.48 -31.78
C SER A 380 -15.58 -11.10 -31.14
N ALA A 381 -16.05 -10.90 -29.91
CA ALA A 381 -15.99 -9.64 -29.16
C ALA A 381 -14.85 -9.57 -28.12
N GLY A 382 -13.78 -10.35 -28.29
CA GLY A 382 -12.64 -10.38 -27.37
C GLY A 382 -12.59 -11.58 -26.41
N SER A 383 -13.51 -12.54 -26.57
CA SER A 383 -13.53 -13.81 -25.84
C SER A 383 -13.67 -13.68 -24.32
N TYR A 384 -14.32 -12.62 -23.83
CA TYR A 384 -14.73 -12.51 -22.44
C TYR A 384 -16.16 -11.96 -22.28
N ALA A 385 -16.78 -12.28 -21.15
CA ALA A 385 -18.05 -11.72 -20.72
C ALA A 385 -18.10 -11.62 -19.19
N PHE A 386 -19.02 -10.83 -18.66
CA PHE A 386 -19.28 -10.83 -17.21
C PHE A 386 -20.08 -12.08 -16.84
N ARG A 387 -19.63 -12.81 -15.82
CA ARG A 387 -20.19 -14.09 -15.38
C ARG A 387 -21.70 -14.01 -15.12
N ASP A 388 -22.12 -13.01 -14.36
CA ASP A 388 -23.52 -12.83 -13.98
C ASP A 388 -24.39 -12.44 -15.17
N MET A 389 -23.84 -11.67 -16.12
CA MET A 389 -24.51 -11.39 -17.39
C MET A 389 -24.68 -12.66 -18.21
N PHE A 390 -23.62 -13.45 -18.35
CA PHE A 390 -23.62 -14.70 -19.12
C PHE A 390 -24.68 -15.68 -18.62
N TYR A 391 -24.68 -16.02 -17.33
CA TYR A 391 -25.67 -16.93 -16.75
C TYR A 391 -27.08 -16.31 -16.69
N GLY A 392 -27.18 -15.02 -16.40
CA GLY A 392 -28.45 -14.30 -16.37
C GLY A 392 -29.13 -14.21 -17.75
N PHE A 393 -28.35 -14.18 -18.83
CA PHE A 393 -28.86 -14.19 -20.20
C PHE A 393 -29.34 -15.58 -20.60
N ILE A 394 -28.63 -16.64 -20.21
CA ILE A 394 -29.06 -18.03 -20.42
C ILE A 394 -30.40 -18.29 -19.72
N ALA A 395 -30.55 -17.85 -18.47
CA ALA A 395 -31.78 -18.01 -17.70
C ALA A 395 -32.97 -17.26 -18.34
N ARG A 396 -32.71 -16.18 -19.08
CA ARG A 396 -33.70 -15.30 -19.70
C ARG A 396 -33.67 -15.36 -21.23
N GLN A 397 -33.15 -16.43 -21.81
CA GLN A 397 -32.91 -16.56 -23.26
C GLN A 397 -34.16 -16.42 -24.15
N ALA A 398 -35.36 -16.60 -23.58
CA ALA A 398 -36.62 -16.41 -24.29
C ALA A 398 -37.07 -14.93 -24.40
N GLU A 399 -36.43 -14.02 -23.66
CA GLU A 399 -36.80 -12.61 -23.67
C GLU A 399 -36.28 -11.91 -24.95
N PRO A 400 -37.15 -11.23 -25.73
CA PRO A 400 -36.73 -10.59 -26.98
C PRO A 400 -35.60 -9.59 -26.81
N ARG A 401 -35.57 -8.84 -25.69
CA ARG A 401 -34.50 -7.86 -25.43
C ARG A 401 -33.14 -8.51 -25.18
N ILE A 402 -33.11 -9.68 -24.54
CA ILE A 402 -31.88 -10.46 -24.32
C ILE A 402 -31.34 -10.99 -25.65
N GLN A 403 -32.22 -11.53 -26.51
CA GLN A 403 -31.83 -11.97 -27.84
C GLN A 403 -31.31 -10.81 -28.70
N ALA A 404 -32.00 -9.67 -28.69
CA ALA A 404 -31.58 -8.47 -29.39
C ALA A 404 -30.20 -7.97 -28.92
N ALA A 405 -29.91 -8.05 -27.62
CA ALA A 405 -28.60 -7.67 -27.10
C ALA A 405 -27.47 -8.62 -27.57
N VAL A 406 -27.73 -9.93 -27.64
CA VAL A 406 -26.75 -10.89 -28.19
C VAL A 406 -26.51 -10.65 -29.69
N LEU A 407 -27.58 -10.41 -30.46
CA LEU A 407 -27.47 -10.10 -31.89
C LEU A 407 -26.78 -8.75 -32.14
N LEU A 408 -27.01 -7.76 -31.27
CA LEU A 408 -26.29 -6.50 -31.34
C LEU A 408 -24.80 -6.71 -31.08
N LEU A 409 -24.41 -7.53 -30.08
CA LEU A 409 -23.01 -7.86 -29.83
C LEU A 409 -22.33 -8.44 -31.08
N GLU A 410 -23.00 -9.38 -31.75
CA GLU A 410 -22.52 -9.99 -33.00
C GLU A 410 -22.31 -8.93 -34.09
N ARG A 411 -23.30 -8.07 -34.35
CA ARG A 411 -23.19 -6.97 -35.33
C ARG A 411 -22.08 -5.98 -35.01
N LEU A 412 -21.87 -5.67 -33.73
CA LEU A 412 -20.79 -4.80 -33.26
C LEU A 412 -19.42 -5.45 -33.50
N ALA A 413 -19.30 -6.75 -33.23
CA ALA A 413 -18.06 -7.50 -33.47
C ALA A 413 -17.74 -7.58 -34.96
N GLU A 414 -18.72 -7.91 -35.82
CA GLU A 414 -18.56 -8.01 -37.27
C GLU A 414 -18.07 -6.71 -37.92
N ARG A 415 -18.58 -5.56 -37.44
CA ARG A 415 -18.18 -4.24 -37.96
C ARG A 415 -16.90 -3.68 -37.35
N GLY A 416 -16.28 -4.40 -36.40
CA GLY A 416 -15.08 -3.95 -35.70
C GLY A 416 -15.30 -2.73 -34.82
N GLU A 417 -16.42 -2.68 -34.07
CA GLU A 417 -16.72 -1.59 -33.15
C GLU A 417 -15.60 -1.41 -32.12
N PRO A 418 -14.90 -0.25 -32.09
CA PRO A 418 -13.78 -0.04 -31.17
C PRO A 418 -14.21 -0.02 -29.70
N ASN A 419 -15.49 0.28 -29.42
CA ASN A 419 -16.04 0.36 -28.06
C ASN A 419 -16.78 -0.92 -27.61
N ILE A 420 -16.53 -2.08 -28.24
CA ILE A 420 -17.25 -3.32 -27.92
C ILE A 420 -17.12 -3.73 -26.45
N ARG A 421 -15.98 -3.44 -25.84
CA ARG A 421 -15.76 -3.60 -24.39
C ARG A 421 -16.75 -2.78 -23.55
N ARG A 422 -16.99 -1.52 -23.90
CA ARG A 422 -17.95 -0.66 -23.19
C ARG A 422 -19.37 -1.20 -23.33
N TYR A 423 -19.70 -1.81 -24.46
CA TYR A 423 -20.98 -2.48 -24.65
C TYR A 423 -21.11 -3.70 -23.71
N LEU A 424 -20.08 -4.56 -23.64
CA LEU A 424 -20.03 -5.67 -22.67
C LEU A 424 -20.13 -5.17 -21.22
N ALA A 425 -19.48 -4.05 -20.89
CA ALA A 425 -19.56 -3.42 -19.56
C ALA A 425 -20.97 -2.93 -19.22
N ILE A 426 -21.68 -2.33 -20.18
CA ILE A 426 -23.09 -1.97 -20.02
C ILE A 426 -23.93 -3.23 -19.78
N LEU A 427 -23.76 -4.28 -20.59
CA LEU A 427 -24.51 -5.54 -20.39
C LEU A 427 -24.20 -6.20 -19.05
N GLY A 428 -22.96 -6.07 -18.58
CA GLY A 428 -22.44 -6.58 -17.32
C GLY A 428 -22.92 -5.83 -16.07
N ASN A 429 -23.32 -4.56 -16.21
CA ASN A 429 -23.84 -3.74 -15.12
C ASN A 429 -25.38 -3.69 -15.18
N PRO A 430 -26.11 -4.36 -14.27
CA PRO A 430 -27.57 -4.42 -14.33
C PRO A 430 -28.25 -3.03 -14.24
N ALA A 431 -27.73 -2.12 -13.42
CA ALA A 431 -28.32 -0.79 -13.25
C ALA A 431 -28.14 0.08 -14.50
N LEU A 432 -26.94 0.02 -15.10
CA LEU A 432 -26.67 0.74 -16.35
C LEU A 432 -27.42 0.11 -17.53
N ARG A 433 -27.49 -1.23 -17.59
CA ARG A 433 -28.24 -1.96 -18.61
C ARG A 433 -29.73 -1.61 -18.57
N GLU A 434 -30.32 -1.54 -17.39
CA GLU A 434 -31.71 -1.08 -17.22
C GLU A 434 -31.86 0.38 -17.67
N LYS A 435 -30.93 1.27 -17.31
CA LYS A 435 -30.99 2.67 -17.72
C LYS A 435 -30.89 2.86 -19.23
N VAL A 436 -30.02 2.10 -19.89
CA VAL A 436 -29.72 2.27 -21.33
C VAL A 436 -30.69 1.47 -22.19
N PHE A 437 -31.02 0.24 -21.79
CA PHE A 437 -31.82 -0.72 -22.58
C PHE A 437 -33.12 -1.19 -21.90
N GLY A 438 -33.38 -0.81 -20.65
CA GLY A 438 -34.64 -1.12 -19.95
C GLY A 438 -34.84 -2.60 -19.57
N PHE A 439 -33.78 -3.37 -19.30
CA PHE A 439 -33.87 -4.75 -18.78
C PHE A 439 -32.62 -5.27 -18.05
#